data_AF-A0A535XX97-F1
#
_entry.id   AF-A0A535XX97-F1
#
_cell.length_a   1.000
_cell.length_b   1.000
_cell.length_c   1.000
_cell.angle_alpha   90.00
_cell.angle_beta   90.00
_cell.angle_gamma   90.00
#
_symmetry.space_group_name_H-M   'P 1'
#
loop_
_entity.id
_entity.type
_entity.pdbx_description
1 polymer ?
#
loop_
_entity_poly.entity_id
_entity_poly.type
_entity_poly.pdbx_seq_one_letter_code
_entity_poly.pdbx_strand_id
1 'polypeptide(L)'
;MRRLGALAALVVLAAACSSAAPITPPSSSPAETQSATPAVEMVDKPVATAPVPTPAPPLLSVPVLTRPVVTLDRRAFPIGPVQGFVGPSTDDTGLVAANMPEIARTYADLLTKYANLPQTGQADLDNTRMQFEAMHAAPRYVEVLRRWLAYRSADDHVTVEIRDIALDRAYAKPWGRQAMIELHFVLVDQHTGRINGPSTEERPVRLRMSVAGNWQIVDAFDATAGRWLEGESPRYSAFSLENEVADVVAEYLSAESFAPGVWPSGAVRPPTTAFWKARNDALNEMNRLFTSGTLVDRHFEDVTARIVRFDPATYVGDGVLTVSVAGKLVEIAADGTKRTVPFTQPLKFLRTYGGSVSWFAADAQESDGSWDSGGVLALSEIDRTFG
;
A
#
# COMPACT_ATOMS: atom_id res chain seq x y z
N MET A 1 30.51 9.59 27.02
CA MET A 1 29.70 8.71 27.90
C MET A 1 28.89 7.80 26.99
N ARG A 2 28.79 6.49 27.26
CA ARG A 2 27.96 5.58 26.45
C ARG A 2 26.50 5.65 26.94
N ARG A 3 25.53 5.56 26.03
CA ARG A 3 24.11 5.28 26.33
C ARG A 3 23.69 4.05 25.54
N LEU A 4 22.90 3.18 26.15
CA LEU A 4 22.25 2.03 25.53
C LEU A 4 20.73 2.27 25.51
N GLY A 5 20.08 1.67 24.52
CA GLY A 5 18.64 1.55 24.27
C GLY A 5 18.55 0.84 22.91
N ALA A 6 18.12 -0.42 22.75
CA ALA A 6 17.09 -1.22 23.41
C ALA A 6 15.69 -0.68 23.09
N LEU A 7 14.90 -1.40 22.29
CA LEU A 7 14.44 -2.76 22.61
C LEU A 7 14.59 -3.81 21.46
N ALA A 8 15.84 -4.11 21.07
CA ALA A 8 16.16 -5.38 20.40
C ALA A 8 16.39 -6.54 21.41
N ALA A 9 15.90 -6.41 22.64
CA ALA A 9 16.39 -7.18 23.80
C ALA A 9 15.25 -7.79 24.63
N LEU A 10 14.73 -8.93 24.18
CA LEU A 10 14.05 -9.86 25.08
C LEU A 10 15.01 -11.02 25.43
N VAL A 11 15.49 -11.01 26.67
CA VAL A 11 16.33 -12.02 27.36
C VAL A 11 17.49 -12.62 26.55
N VAL A 12 18.68 -12.03 26.71
CA VAL A 12 19.96 -12.74 26.61
C VAL A 12 20.81 -12.35 27.83
N LEU A 13 21.06 -13.30 28.74
CA LEU A 13 22.02 -13.18 29.86
C LEU A 13 22.34 -14.58 30.43
N ALA A 14 23.52 -14.73 31.04
CA ALA A 14 24.21 -16.00 31.31
C ALA A 14 24.10 -16.46 32.80
N ALA A 15 24.73 -17.54 33.32
CA ALA A 15 25.85 -18.36 32.84
C ALA A 15 25.99 -19.73 33.56
N ALA A 16 26.85 -20.61 32.98
CA ALA A 16 27.60 -21.72 33.61
C ALA A 16 26.81 -22.95 34.14
N CYS A 17 27.36 -24.19 34.22
CA CYS A 17 28.74 -24.65 34.02
C CYS A 17 28.84 -26.13 33.57
N SER A 18 30.07 -26.58 33.22
CA SER A 18 30.59 -27.97 33.13
C SER A 18 30.70 -28.69 31.77
N SER A 19 31.87 -29.37 31.65
CA SER A 19 32.44 -30.31 30.65
C SER A 19 31.52 -31.35 29.98
N ALA A 20 31.86 -32.01 28.85
CA ALA A 20 33.19 -32.39 28.29
C ALA A 20 33.22 -32.50 26.73
N ALA A 21 34.34 -32.97 26.15
CA ALA A 21 34.63 -33.00 24.70
C ALA A 21 34.77 -34.46 24.11
N PRO A 22 35.48 -34.75 22.99
CA PRO A 22 34.83 -35.08 21.71
C PRO A 22 35.26 -36.42 21.04
N ILE A 23 34.55 -36.85 19.97
CA ILE A 23 34.95 -37.99 19.09
C ILE A 23 34.66 -37.68 17.60
N THR A 24 35.49 -38.20 16.68
CA THR A 24 35.54 -37.93 15.22
C THR A 24 35.21 -39.17 14.34
N PRO A 25 35.02 -39.03 13.00
CA PRO A 25 34.43 -40.06 12.10
C PRO A 25 35.44 -40.89 11.25
N PRO A 26 34.93 -41.85 10.46
CA PRO A 26 35.10 -41.88 8.98
C PRO A 26 33.74 -42.14 8.24
N SER A 27 33.51 -41.85 6.95
CA SER A 27 34.18 -42.22 5.66
C SER A 27 34.08 -43.72 5.32
N SER A 28 33.78 -44.21 4.10
CA SER A 28 33.74 -43.60 2.74
C SER A 28 32.73 -44.28 1.77
N SER A 29 32.61 -43.75 0.54
CA SER A 29 31.89 -44.30 -0.65
C SER A 29 32.87 -45.14 -1.56
N PRO A 30 32.63 -45.55 -2.85
CA PRO A 30 31.46 -45.44 -3.77
C PRO A 30 31.14 -46.67 -4.70
N ALA A 31 30.16 -46.50 -5.62
CA ALA A 31 30.08 -47.08 -7.00
C ALA A 31 29.90 -48.62 -7.21
N GLU A 32 29.49 -49.22 -8.35
CA GLU A 32 28.71 -48.94 -9.61
C GLU A 32 28.66 -50.28 -10.44
N THR A 33 27.89 -50.59 -11.50
CA THR A 33 26.62 -50.12 -12.14
C THR A 33 26.23 -51.07 -13.31
N GLN A 34 24.94 -51.11 -13.73
CA GLN A 34 24.39 -51.77 -14.97
C GLN A 34 24.46 -53.33 -15.07
N SER A 35 23.87 -54.03 -16.06
CA SER A 35 22.53 -53.96 -16.72
C SER A 35 22.46 -55.03 -17.86
N ALA A 36 21.41 -55.88 -17.93
CA ALA A 36 21.08 -56.69 -19.12
C ALA A 36 19.69 -57.35 -19.06
N THR A 37 19.00 -57.46 -20.21
CA THR A 37 17.76 -58.24 -20.41
C THR A 37 17.72 -58.78 -21.85
N PRO A 38 17.22 -60.01 -22.07
CA PRO A 38 16.38 -60.24 -23.26
C PRO A 38 15.10 -61.06 -23.01
N ALA A 39 14.21 -60.96 -24.00
CA ALA A 39 12.87 -61.55 -24.16
C ALA A 39 12.88 -63.08 -24.41
N VAL A 40 11.77 -63.85 -24.48
CA VAL A 40 10.33 -63.76 -24.07
C VAL A 40 9.76 -65.18 -24.23
N GLU A 41 8.78 -65.59 -23.41
CA GLU A 41 7.82 -66.66 -23.79
C GLU A 41 6.43 -66.34 -23.21
N MET A 42 5.35 -66.81 -23.85
CA MET A 42 3.96 -66.44 -23.52
C MET A 42 3.24 -67.55 -22.75
N VAL A 43 2.52 -67.18 -21.68
CA VAL A 43 1.45 -68.00 -21.07
C VAL A 43 0.27 -67.08 -20.73
N ASP A 44 -0.94 -67.66 -20.65
CA ASP A 44 -2.24 -67.00 -20.70
C ASP A 44 -2.51 -65.83 -19.73
N LYS A 45 -3.54 -65.05 -20.10
CA LYS A 45 -3.93 -63.77 -19.50
C LYS A 45 -5.27 -63.84 -18.77
N PRO A 46 -5.29 -63.94 -17.43
CA PRO A 46 -6.48 -63.65 -16.62
C PRO A 46 -6.70 -62.13 -16.47
N VAL A 47 -7.97 -61.77 -16.27
CA VAL A 47 -8.54 -60.43 -16.04
C VAL A 47 -7.60 -59.46 -15.29
N ALA A 48 -7.37 -58.27 -15.88
CA ALA A 48 -6.62 -57.20 -15.23
C ALA A 48 -7.46 -56.54 -14.12
N THR A 49 -7.04 -56.73 -12.86
CA THR A 49 -7.49 -55.89 -11.75
C THR A 49 -6.98 -54.46 -11.98
N ALA A 50 -7.86 -53.46 -11.93
CA ALA A 50 -7.44 -52.07 -12.05
C ALA A 50 -6.47 -51.70 -10.90
N PRO A 51 -5.37 -50.96 -11.18
CA PRO A 51 -4.46 -50.54 -10.12
C PRO A 51 -5.21 -49.59 -9.17
N VAL A 52 -5.19 -49.92 -7.88
CA VAL A 52 -5.61 -48.98 -6.84
C VAL A 52 -4.75 -47.73 -6.99
N PRO A 53 -5.32 -46.52 -7.10
CA PRO A 53 -4.51 -45.31 -7.20
C PRO A 53 -3.72 -45.14 -5.90
N THR A 54 -2.41 -45.33 -5.99
CA THR A 54 -1.47 -44.95 -4.92
C THR A 54 -1.77 -43.50 -4.55
N PRO A 55 -2.02 -43.17 -3.27
CA PRO A 55 -2.14 -41.79 -2.85
C PRO A 55 -0.88 -41.04 -3.31
N ALA A 56 -1.06 -39.94 -4.02
CA ALA A 56 0.07 -39.08 -4.34
C ALA A 56 0.78 -38.73 -3.02
N PRO A 57 2.12 -38.79 -2.95
CA PRO A 57 2.83 -38.35 -1.75
C PRO A 57 2.34 -36.94 -1.43
N PRO A 58 2.00 -36.63 -0.17
CA PRO A 58 1.46 -35.32 0.18
C PRO A 58 2.45 -34.28 -0.32
N LEU A 59 1.98 -33.38 -1.19
CA LEU A 59 2.78 -32.27 -1.68
C LEU A 59 3.34 -31.57 -0.45
N LEU A 60 4.67 -31.59 -0.30
CA LEU A 60 5.34 -30.94 0.83
C LEU A 60 4.90 -29.49 0.82
N SER A 61 4.08 -29.13 1.81
CA SER A 61 3.50 -27.81 1.92
C SER A 61 4.62 -26.82 2.16
N VAL A 62 5.04 -26.15 1.07
CA VAL A 62 6.01 -25.05 1.12
C VAL A 62 5.53 -24.10 2.22
N PRO A 63 6.31 -23.85 3.29
CA PRO A 63 5.81 -23.08 4.41
C PRO A 63 5.46 -21.67 3.95
N VAL A 64 4.17 -21.36 3.93
CA VAL A 64 3.68 -20.04 3.49
C VAL A 64 3.80 -19.10 4.68
N LEU A 65 4.61 -18.06 4.53
CA LEU A 65 4.63 -16.94 5.48
C LEU A 65 3.22 -16.33 5.54
N THR A 66 2.50 -16.65 6.60
CA THR A 66 1.09 -16.31 6.73
C THR A 66 0.98 -14.94 7.39
N ARG A 67 0.42 -13.97 6.65
CA ARG A 67 0.19 -12.59 7.11
C ARG A 67 -0.58 -12.60 8.45
N PRO A 68 -0.08 -11.93 9.51
CA PRO A 68 -0.69 -12.00 10.83
C PRO A 68 -2.18 -11.59 10.83
N VAL A 69 -3.02 -12.40 11.46
CA VAL A 69 -4.45 -12.11 11.59
C VAL A 69 -4.65 -11.10 12.72
N VAL A 70 -4.99 -9.87 12.35
CA VAL A 70 -5.22 -8.76 13.29
C VAL A 70 -6.71 -8.60 13.57
N THR A 71 -7.10 -8.82 14.83
CA THR A 71 -8.44 -8.50 15.34
C THR A 71 -8.51 -7.03 15.75
N LEU A 72 -9.64 -6.36 15.53
CA LEU A 72 -9.85 -4.97 15.94
C LEU A 72 -10.71 -4.87 17.21
N ASP A 73 -10.14 -4.31 18.27
CA ASP A 73 -10.85 -3.84 19.46
C ASP A 73 -11.54 -2.51 19.15
N ARG A 74 -12.75 -2.58 18.56
CA ARG A 74 -13.58 -1.42 18.22
C ARG A 74 -14.06 -0.68 19.46
N ARG A 75 -13.53 0.53 19.67
CA ARG A 75 -13.97 1.48 20.72
C ARG A 75 -13.96 2.88 20.15
N ALA A 76 -14.81 3.75 20.68
CA ALA A 76 -14.80 5.17 20.31
C ALA A 76 -13.42 5.79 20.63
N PHE A 77 -12.81 6.43 19.63
CA PHE A 77 -11.54 7.14 19.73
C PHE A 77 -11.70 8.60 19.26
N PRO A 78 -10.92 9.55 19.82
CA PRO A 78 -10.94 10.93 19.36
C PRO A 78 -10.33 11.06 17.97
N ILE A 79 -11.03 11.83 17.12
CA ILE A 79 -10.50 12.40 15.88
C ILE A 79 -10.18 13.87 16.19
N GLY A 80 -8.95 14.30 15.95
CA GLY A 80 -8.49 15.66 16.20
C GLY A 80 -9.07 16.69 15.20
N PRO A 81 -8.89 17.99 15.45
CA PRO A 81 -9.20 19.03 14.48
C PRO A 81 -8.29 18.92 13.25
N VAL A 82 -8.82 19.20 12.06
CA VAL A 82 -8.04 19.28 10.82
C VAL A 82 -7.06 20.45 10.92
N GLN A 83 -5.76 20.18 10.75
CA GLN A 83 -4.72 21.24 10.78
C GLN A 83 -4.83 22.19 9.57
N GLY A 84 -5.25 21.67 8.42
CA GLY A 84 -5.42 22.39 7.17
C GLY A 84 -4.22 22.25 6.23
N PHE A 85 -4.37 22.81 5.03
CA PHE A 85 -3.25 22.99 4.11
C PHE A 85 -2.46 24.24 4.49
N VAL A 86 -1.14 24.20 4.28
CA VAL A 86 -0.25 25.36 4.41
C VAL A 86 0.07 25.95 3.03
N GLY A 87 0.83 27.05 3.01
CA GLY A 87 1.25 27.74 1.78
C GLY A 87 2.03 26.86 0.81
N PRO A 88 2.29 27.35 -0.43
CA PRO A 88 2.82 26.53 -1.51
C PRO A 88 4.21 25.96 -1.20
N SER A 89 4.41 24.69 -1.54
CA SER A 89 5.75 24.10 -1.67
C SER A 89 6.43 24.76 -2.87
N THR A 90 7.50 25.52 -2.64
CA THR A 90 8.24 26.23 -3.72
C THR A 90 8.78 25.27 -4.77
N ASP A 91 9.21 24.10 -4.31
CA ASP A 91 10.01 23.16 -5.10
C ASP A 91 9.09 22.26 -5.94
N ASP A 92 7.99 21.79 -5.35
CA ASP A 92 6.99 20.96 -6.04
C ASP A 92 6.15 21.79 -7.05
N THR A 93 5.92 23.09 -6.79
CA THR A 93 5.09 23.96 -7.66
C THR A 93 5.67 24.10 -9.07
N GLY A 94 7.00 24.18 -9.21
CA GLY A 94 7.66 24.23 -10.51
C GLY A 94 7.50 22.94 -11.32
N LEU A 95 7.57 21.79 -10.65
CA LEU A 95 7.34 20.48 -11.26
C LEU A 95 5.89 20.30 -11.72
N VAL A 96 4.91 20.73 -10.92
CA VAL A 96 3.50 20.75 -11.34
C VAL A 96 3.31 21.58 -12.61
N ALA A 97 3.83 22.82 -12.61
CA ALA A 97 3.67 23.75 -13.73
C ALA A 97 4.25 23.18 -15.04
N ALA A 98 5.41 22.52 -14.98
CA ALA A 98 6.05 21.88 -16.13
C ALA A 98 5.21 20.72 -16.73
N ASN A 99 4.43 20.02 -15.90
CA ASN A 99 3.59 18.89 -16.32
C ASN A 99 2.18 19.28 -16.78
N MET A 100 1.77 20.56 -16.66
CA MET A 100 0.43 21.02 -17.07
C MET A 100 0.04 20.65 -18.52
N PRO A 101 0.92 20.74 -19.54
CA PRO A 101 0.56 20.36 -20.91
C PRO A 101 0.30 18.86 -21.07
N GLU A 102 0.98 18.01 -20.30
CA GLU A 102 0.74 16.56 -20.31
C GLU A 102 -0.54 16.19 -19.53
N ILE A 103 -0.80 16.84 -18.40
CA ILE A 103 -2.07 16.70 -17.67
C ILE A 103 -3.26 17.09 -18.56
N ALA A 104 -3.17 18.24 -19.25
CA ALA A 104 -4.18 18.68 -20.20
C ALA A 104 -4.39 17.67 -21.34
N ARG A 105 -3.32 17.26 -22.04
CA ARG A 105 -3.40 16.26 -23.13
C ARG A 105 -4.00 14.94 -22.65
N THR A 106 -3.52 14.41 -21.53
CA THR A 106 -3.95 13.10 -21.01
C THR A 106 -5.41 13.10 -20.59
N TYR A 107 -5.88 14.19 -19.97
CA TYR A 107 -7.28 14.33 -19.58
C TYR A 107 -8.20 14.57 -20.78
N ALA A 108 -7.79 15.40 -21.75
CA ALA A 108 -8.52 15.62 -23.00
C ALA A 108 -8.63 14.32 -23.84
N ASP A 109 -7.55 13.54 -23.94
CA ASP A 109 -7.53 12.21 -24.56
C ASP A 109 -8.50 11.24 -23.87
N LEU A 110 -8.55 11.25 -22.53
CA LEU A 110 -9.42 10.37 -21.75
C LEU A 110 -10.91 10.75 -21.91
N LEU A 111 -11.24 12.05 -21.84
CA LEU A 111 -12.60 12.54 -22.09
C LEU A 111 -13.04 12.22 -23.53
N THR A 112 -12.16 12.43 -24.52
CA THR A 112 -12.41 12.08 -25.92
C THR A 112 -12.69 10.58 -26.08
N LYS A 113 -11.85 9.71 -25.51
CA LYS A 113 -12.05 8.25 -25.58
C LYS A 113 -13.35 7.83 -24.89
N TYR A 114 -13.60 8.29 -23.67
CA TYR A 114 -14.79 7.96 -22.89
C TYR A 114 -16.08 8.38 -23.61
N ALA A 115 -16.08 9.54 -24.25
CA ALA A 115 -17.28 10.14 -24.83
C ALA A 115 -17.59 9.69 -26.27
N ASN A 116 -16.73 8.87 -26.88
CA ASN A 116 -17.00 8.13 -28.12
C ASN A 116 -17.17 6.61 -27.84
N LEU A 117 -17.32 6.20 -26.58
CA LEU A 117 -17.53 4.79 -26.23
C LEU A 117 -18.90 4.28 -26.75
N PRO A 118 -18.95 3.11 -27.42
CA PRO A 118 -20.21 2.46 -27.77
C PRO A 118 -21.12 2.25 -26.56
N GLN A 119 -22.41 2.52 -26.71
CA GLN A 119 -23.40 2.29 -25.65
C GLN A 119 -23.63 0.79 -25.35
N THR A 120 -23.25 -0.09 -26.28
CA THR A 120 -23.42 -1.55 -26.17
C THR A 120 -22.12 -2.29 -26.56
N GLY A 121 -21.41 -2.83 -25.57
CA GLY A 121 -20.19 -3.62 -25.72
C GLY A 121 -19.48 -3.82 -24.38
N GLN A 122 -18.58 -4.81 -24.28
CA GLN A 122 -18.24 -5.41 -22.97
C GLN A 122 -16.75 -5.76 -22.74
N ALA A 123 -15.80 -5.25 -23.55
CA ALA A 123 -14.37 -5.60 -23.46
C ALA A 123 -13.47 -4.36 -23.31
N ASP A 124 -13.02 -3.72 -24.39
CA ASP A 124 -12.19 -2.49 -24.34
C ASP A 124 -12.91 -1.30 -23.65
N LEU A 125 -14.23 -1.40 -23.55
CA LEU A 125 -15.11 -0.51 -22.81
C LEU A 125 -14.81 -0.49 -21.31
N ASP A 126 -14.36 -1.61 -20.72
CA ASP A 126 -14.11 -1.68 -19.28
C ASP A 126 -12.85 -0.89 -18.90
N ASN A 127 -11.76 -0.98 -19.67
CA ASN A 127 -10.52 -0.26 -19.34
C ASN A 127 -10.68 1.26 -19.48
N THR A 128 -11.34 1.76 -20.53
CA THR A 128 -11.54 3.22 -20.69
C THR A 128 -12.49 3.76 -19.62
N ARG A 129 -13.54 3.02 -19.25
CA ARG A 129 -14.42 3.39 -18.12
C ARG A 129 -13.66 3.35 -16.81
N MET A 130 -12.90 2.28 -16.53
CA MET A 130 -12.07 2.14 -15.32
C MET A 130 -11.05 3.28 -15.18
N GLN A 131 -10.37 3.68 -16.27
CA GLN A 131 -9.45 4.83 -16.26
C GLN A 131 -10.18 6.15 -15.98
N PHE A 132 -11.37 6.35 -16.55
CA PHE A 132 -12.21 7.51 -16.27
C PHE A 132 -12.66 7.55 -14.80
N GLU A 133 -13.17 6.46 -14.23
CA GLU A 133 -13.52 6.41 -12.80
C GLU A 133 -12.28 6.60 -11.90
N ALA A 134 -11.17 5.94 -12.23
CA ALA A 134 -9.92 6.00 -11.45
C ALA A 134 -9.21 7.36 -11.50
N MET A 135 -9.53 8.24 -12.47
CA MET A 135 -9.03 9.62 -12.49
C MET A 135 -9.88 10.58 -11.64
N HIS A 136 -11.08 10.19 -11.20
CA HIS A 136 -12.03 11.08 -10.53
C HIS A 136 -12.47 10.59 -9.14
N ALA A 137 -11.80 11.06 -8.09
CA ALA A 137 -12.23 10.93 -6.70
C ALA A 137 -13.34 11.93 -6.29
N ALA A 138 -14.09 12.45 -7.26
CA ALA A 138 -15.12 13.47 -7.12
C ALA A 138 -16.46 12.95 -7.69
N PRO A 139 -17.20 12.08 -6.97
CA PRO A 139 -18.37 11.38 -7.51
C PRO A 139 -19.47 12.31 -8.04
N ARG A 140 -19.64 13.52 -7.48
CA ARG A 140 -20.58 14.53 -8.01
C ARG A 140 -20.12 15.10 -9.34
N TYR A 141 -18.82 15.28 -9.54
CA TYR A 141 -18.26 15.77 -10.81
C TYR A 141 -18.28 14.69 -11.88
N VAL A 142 -18.02 13.43 -11.52
CA VAL A 142 -18.22 12.26 -12.40
C VAL A 142 -19.64 12.25 -12.97
N GLU A 143 -20.66 12.49 -12.15
CA GLU A 143 -22.05 12.56 -12.60
C GLU A 143 -22.35 13.74 -13.53
N VAL A 144 -21.71 14.90 -13.33
CA VAL A 144 -21.81 16.05 -14.25
C VAL A 144 -21.18 15.71 -15.60
N LEU A 145 -19.97 15.15 -15.61
CA LEU A 145 -19.27 14.72 -16.83
C LEU A 145 -20.03 13.64 -17.58
N ARG A 146 -20.47 12.57 -16.89
CA ARG A 146 -21.28 11.50 -17.49
C ARG A 146 -22.50 12.04 -18.23
N ARG A 147 -23.22 13.00 -17.64
CA ARG A 147 -24.42 13.60 -18.26
C ARG A 147 -24.07 14.47 -19.46
N TRP A 148 -23.02 15.28 -19.38
CA TRP A 148 -22.54 16.08 -20.51
C TRP A 148 -22.09 15.21 -21.68
N LEU A 149 -21.39 14.11 -21.42
CA LEU A 149 -20.85 13.21 -22.45
C LEU A 149 -21.88 12.19 -22.99
N ALA A 150 -23.00 11.94 -22.31
CA ALA A 150 -23.97 10.90 -22.69
C ALA A 150 -24.96 11.29 -23.80
N TYR A 151 -25.21 12.57 -24.05
CA TYR A 151 -26.22 13.04 -25.02
C TYR A 151 -25.68 13.06 -26.47
N ARG A 152 -25.40 11.88 -27.04
CA ARG A 152 -24.75 11.74 -28.35
C ARG A 152 -25.43 10.67 -29.20
N SER A 153 -25.67 10.98 -30.48
CA SER A 153 -26.17 10.03 -31.48
C SER A 153 -25.05 9.12 -31.98
N ALA A 154 -25.37 7.95 -32.55
CA ALA A 154 -24.36 6.99 -33.02
C ALA A 154 -23.37 7.56 -34.05
N ASP A 155 -23.80 8.56 -34.82
CA ASP A 155 -22.96 9.24 -35.82
C ASP A 155 -22.16 10.42 -35.26
N ASP A 156 -22.47 10.91 -34.05
CA ASP A 156 -21.88 12.14 -33.47
C ASP A 156 -20.50 11.89 -32.85
N HIS A 157 -19.47 12.00 -33.69
CA HIS A 157 -18.07 11.88 -33.30
C HIS A 157 -17.52 13.19 -32.73
N VAL A 158 -16.80 13.08 -31.61
CA VAL A 158 -16.26 14.23 -30.86
C VAL A 158 -14.76 14.16 -30.65
N THR A 159 -14.12 15.34 -30.69
CA THR A 159 -12.82 15.59 -30.07
C THR A 159 -12.99 16.57 -28.90
N VAL A 160 -12.45 16.23 -27.73
CA VAL A 160 -12.33 17.16 -26.58
C VAL A 160 -10.92 17.73 -26.56
N GLU A 161 -10.80 19.05 -26.46
CA GLU A 161 -9.55 19.79 -26.34
C GLU A 161 -9.54 20.57 -25.00
N ILE A 162 -8.35 20.78 -24.41
CA ILE A 162 -8.16 21.63 -23.23
C ILE A 162 -7.27 22.81 -23.62
N ARG A 163 -7.79 24.03 -23.43
CA ARG A 163 -7.09 25.30 -23.67
C ARG A 163 -6.87 26.07 -22.37
N ASP A 164 -5.93 27.00 -22.41
CA ASP A 164 -5.69 28.01 -21.36
C ASP A 164 -5.54 27.42 -19.95
N ILE A 165 -4.85 26.28 -19.84
CA ILE A 165 -4.61 25.63 -18.54
C ILE A 165 -3.62 26.42 -17.68
N ALA A 166 -4.06 26.77 -16.48
CA ALA A 166 -3.28 27.52 -15.51
C ALA A 166 -3.48 27.02 -14.07
N LEU A 167 -2.45 27.23 -13.25
CA LEU A 167 -2.43 26.91 -11.82
C LEU A 167 -2.89 28.13 -11.02
N ASP A 168 -4.03 28.03 -10.33
CA ASP A 168 -4.49 29.06 -9.40
C ASP A 168 -3.68 29.04 -8.10
N ARG A 169 -3.54 27.83 -7.52
CA ARG A 169 -3.00 27.63 -6.16
C ARG A 169 -2.35 26.26 -6.02
N ALA A 170 -1.23 26.23 -5.31
CA ALA A 170 -0.59 25.03 -4.80
C ALA A 170 -0.81 24.93 -3.27
N TYR A 171 -1.22 23.75 -2.79
CA TYR A 171 -1.48 23.46 -1.39
C TYR A 171 -0.52 22.40 -0.88
N ALA A 172 0.21 22.70 0.20
CA ALA A 172 1.05 21.73 0.89
C ALA A 172 0.39 21.19 2.16
N LYS A 173 0.78 19.98 2.56
CA LYS A 173 0.47 19.36 3.86
C LYS A 173 1.27 20.08 4.96
N PRO A 174 0.89 20.01 6.25
CA PRO A 174 1.61 20.65 7.36
C PRO A 174 3.10 20.32 7.48
N TRP A 175 3.57 19.22 6.88
CA TRP A 175 4.99 18.85 6.77
C TRP A 175 5.64 19.26 5.43
N GLY A 176 5.08 20.24 4.72
CA GLY A 176 5.69 20.91 3.56
C GLY A 176 5.59 20.18 2.21
N ARG A 177 5.12 18.92 2.17
CA ARG A 177 4.91 18.18 0.91
C ARG A 177 3.67 18.66 0.18
N GLN A 178 3.74 18.76 -1.15
CA GLN A 178 2.57 19.07 -1.98
C GLN A 178 1.43 18.04 -1.76
N ALA A 179 0.21 18.55 -1.59
CA ALA A 179 -1.00 17.76 -1.36
C ALA A 179 -1.95 17.81 -2.57
N MET A 180 -2.25 19.03 -3.00
CA MET A 180 -3.35 19.35 -3.90
C MET A 180 -3.04 20.62 -4.69
N ILE A 181 -3.67 20.79 -5.85
CA ILE A 181 -3.61 22.00 -6.67
C ILE A 181 -5.01 22.45 -7.07
N GLU A 182 -5.23 23.75 -7.18
CA GLU A 182 -6.40 24.33 -7.88
C GLU A 182 -5.97 24.75 -9.29
N LEU A 183 -6.66 24.25 -10.31
CA LEU A 183 -6.42 24.56 -11.73
C LEU A 183 -7.65 25.20 -12.35
N HIS A 184 -7.46 26.04 -13.36
CA HIS A 184 -8.50 26.42 -14.31
C HIS A 184 -8.06 26.18 -15.75
N PHE A 185 -9.03 25.95 -16.64
CA PHE A 185 -8.84 25.76 -18.08
C PHE A 185 -10.19 25.88 -18.83
N VAL A 186 -10.16 25.87 -20.15
CA VAL A 186 -11.36 25.78 -21.00
C VAL A 186 -11.43 24.39 -21.64
N LEU A 187 -12.53 23.66 -21.42
CA LEU A 187 -12.90 22.50 -22.24
C LEU A 187 -13.52 22.98 -23.55
N VAL A 188 -13.11 22.39 -24.66
CA VAL A 188 -13.65 22.65 -26.00
C VAL A 188 -14.14 21.33 -26.59
N ASP A 189 -15.45 21.21 -26.78
CA ASP A 189 -16.16 20.01 -27.25
C ASP A 189 -16.45 20.17 -28.76
N GLN A 190 -15.71 19.48 -29.62
CA GLN A 190 -15.82 19.62 -31.08
C GLN A 190 -16.61 18.45 -31.68
N HIS A 191 -17.88 18.69 -31.99
CA HIS A 191 -18.77 17.74 -32.64
C HIS A 191 -18.64 17.80 -34.16
N THR A 192 -18.57 16.64 -34.81
CA THR A 192 -18.41 16.54 -36.28
C THR A 192 -19.55 15.81 -37.00
N GLY A 193 -20.36 15.04 -36.27
CA GLY A 193 -21.40 14.17 -36.86
C GLY A 193 -22.85 14.47 -36.43
N ARG A 194 -23.11 15.60 -35.75
CA ARG A 194 -24.47 16.02 -35.40
C ARG A 194 -25.33 16.27 -36.65
N ILE A 195 -26.61 15.92 -36.56
CA ILE A 195 -27.62 16.12 -37.63
C ILE A 195 -27.69 17.59 -38.11
N ASN A 196 -27.42 18.55 -37.23
CA ASN A 196 -27.42 19.99 -37.54
C ASN A 196 -26.07 20.50 -38.11
N GLY A 197 -25.15 19.60 -38.45
CA GLY A 197 -23.78 19.91 -38.84
C GLY A 197 -22.79 20.02 -37.67
N PRO A 198 -21.49 20.24 -37.94
CA PRO A 198 -20.48 20.38 -36.90
C PRO A 198 -20.73 21.55 -35.95
N SER A 199 -20.37 21.39 -34.67
CA SER A 199 -20.57 22.42 -33.65
C SER A 199 -19.49 22.36 -32.56
N THR A 200 -19.05 23.53 -32.08
CA THR A 200 -18.12 23.64 -30.95
C THR A 200 -18.84 24.18 -29.73
N GLU A 201 -18.68 23.53 -28.57
CA GLU A 201 -19.14 24.04 -27.27
C GLU A 201 -17.92 24.32 -26.38
N GLU A 202 -17.80 25.52 -25.81
CA GLU A 202 -16.70 25.89 -24.91
C GLU A 202 -17.20 26.07 -23.46
N ARG A 203 -16.46 25.54 -22.49
CA ARG A 203 -16.85 25.49 -21.07
C ARG A 203 -15.66 25.80 -20.16
N PRO A 204 -15.67 26.90 -19.38
CA PRO A 204 -14.64 27.13 -18.36
C PRO A 204 -14.80 26.10 -17.24
N VAL A 205 -13.69 25.49 -16.84
CA VAL A 205 -13.61 24.47 -15.79
C VAL A 205 -12.58 24.89 -14.75
N ARG A 206 -12.88 24.61 -13.48
CA ARG A 206 -11.97 24.82 -12.37
C ARG A 206 -11.99 23.60 -11.45
N LEU A 207 -10.84 22.97 -11.24
CA LEU A 207 -10.69 21.69 -10.54
C LEU A 207 -9.80 21.83 -9.30
N ARG A 208 -10.02 20.97 -8.31
CA ARG A 208 -9.01 20.56 -7.34
C ARG A 208 -8.47 19.21 -7.76
N MET A 209 -7.15 19.07 -7.86
CA MET A 209 -6.50 17.79 -8.17
C MET A 209 -5.53 17.39 -7.05
N SER A 210 -5.55 16.13 -6.65
CA SER A 210 -4.42 15.50 -5.97
C SER A 210 -3.28 15.34 -6.96
N VAL A 211 -2.07 15.57 -6.49
CA VAL A 211 -0.83 15.40 -7.25
C VAL A 211 0.12 14.41 -6.59
N ALA A 212 -0.22 13.93 -5.39
CA ALA A 212 0.63 13.09 -4.58
C ALA A 212 0.66 11.65 -5.17
N GLY A 213 1.74 11.30 -5.88
CA GLY A 213 1.94 9.98 -6.49
C GLY A 213 1.12 9.71 -7.76
N ASN A 214 -0.17 10.09 -7.80
CA ASN A 214 -1.02 10.00 -8.99
C ASN A 214 -1.84 11.28 -9.18
N TRP A 215 -2.15 11.61 -10.44
CA TRP A 215 -3.04 12.72 -10.78
C TRP A 215 -4.50 12.27 -10.69
N GLN A 216 -5.23 12.77 -9.69
CA GLN A 216 -6.67 12.53 -9.57
C GLN A 216 -7.44 13.82 -9.30
N ILE A 217 -8.59 13.96 -9.94
CA ILE A 217 -9.53 15.07 -9.75
C ILE A 217 -10.32 14.79 -8.47
N VAL A 218 -10.07 15.60 -7.44
CA VAL A 218 -10.69 15.43 -6.11
C VAL A 218 -11.93 16.31 -5.93
N ASP A 219 -12.03 17.44 -6.65
CA ASP A 219 -13.21 18.30 -6.63
C ASP A 219 -13.31 19.13 -7.92
N ALA A 220 -14.49 19.69 -8.18
CA ALA A 220 -14.72 20.64 -9.26
C ALA A 220 -15.63 21.78 -8.79
N PHE A 221 -15.43 22.97 -9.36
CA PHE A 221 -16.20 24.15 -9.01
C PHE A 221 -17.47 24.25 -9.87
N ASP A 222 -18.63 24.23 -9.21
CA ASP A 222 -19.89 24.58 -9.83
C ASP A 222 -20.00 26.11 -9.91
N ALA A 223 -19.72 26.66 -11.08
CA ALA A 223 -19.83 28.10 -11.36
C ALA A 223 -21.27 28.63 -11.28
N THR A 224 -22.29 27.77 -11.37
CA THR A 224 -23.70 28.14 -11.28
C THR A 224 -24.14 28.26 -9.81
N ALA A 225 -23.68 27.33 -8.96
CA ALA A 225 -23.92 27.37 -7.51
C ALA A 225 -22.86 28.13 -6.71
N GLY A 226 -21.81 28.65 -7.36
CA GLY A 226 -20.74 29.45 -6.76
C GLY A 226 -19.87 28.69 -5.74
N ARG A 227 -19.73 27.37 -5.87
CA ARG A 227 -19.11 26.51 -4.84
C ARG A 227 -18.40 25.28 -5.41
N TRP A 228 -17.49 24.73 -4.62
CA TRP A 228 -16.97 23.36 -4.82
C TRP A 228 -18.07 22.31 -4.65
N LEU A 229 -18.03 21.24 -5.45
CA LEU A 229 -19.06 20.20 -5.48
C LEU A 229 -19.00 19.27 -4.27
N GLU A 230 -17.82 18.81 -3.86
CA GLU A 230 -17.62 17.99 -2.65
C GLU A 230 -17.25 18.84 -1.43
N GLY A 231 -16.48 19.91 -1.66
CA GLY A 231 -16.00 20.83 -0.66
C GLY A 231 -14.94 20.23 0.27
N GLU A 232 -14.82 20.86 1.44
CA GLU A 232 -13.80 20.52 2.45
C GLU A 232 -14.33 19.50 3.47
N SER A 233 -15.27 18.66 3.00
CA SER A 233 -15.86 17.54 3.72
C SER A 233 -14.79 16.47 4.01
N PRO A 234 -14.67 15.97 5.26
CA PRO A 234 -13.72 14.92 5.60
C PRO A 234 -13.87 13.65 4.75
N ARG A 235 -12.81 13.24 4.06
CA ARG A 235 -12.72 12.00 3.24
C ARG A 235 -12.23 10.79 4.04
N TYR A 236 -12.53 10.81 5.33
CA TYR A 236 -12.17 9.80 6.31
C TYR A 236 -13.25 9.77 7.39
N SER A 237 -13.41 8.63 8.04
CA SER A 237 -14.36 8.45 9.13
C SER A 237 -13.80 7.47 10.15
N ALA A 238 -14.40 7.39 11.34
CA ALA A 238 -14.02 6.35 12.30
C ALA A 238 -14.16 4.95 11.67
N PHE A 239 -15.26 4.70 10.96
CA PHE A 239 -15.53 3.44 10.26
C PHE A 239 -14.52 3.11 9.16
N SER A 240 -14.07 4.08 8.35
CA SER A 240 -13.05 3.80 7.33
C SER A 240 -11.70 3.47 7.97
N LEU A 241 -11.28 4.25 8.99
CA LEU A 241 -10.06 3.99 9.74
C LEU A 241 -10.09 2.62 10.45
N GLU A 242 -11.24 2.21 10.99
CA GLU A 242 -11.44 0.87 11.56
C GLU A 242 -11.32 -0.25 10.52
N ASN A 243 -11.78 -0.04 9.29
CA ASN A 243 -11.63 -1.05 8.23
C ASN A 243 -10.21 -1.05 7.63
N GLU A 244 -9.50 0.08 7.67
CA GLU A 244 -8.11 0.22 7.19
C GLU A 244 -7.06 -0.34 8.18
N VAL A 245 -7.26 -0.16 9.51
CA VAL A 245 -6.19 -0.37 10.51
C VAL A 245 -5.70 -1.81 10.65
N ALA A 246 -6.58 -2.81 10.47
CA ALA A 246 -6.20 -4.22 10.65
C ALA A 246 -5.15 -4.65 9.61
N ASP A 247 -5.35 -4.26 8.35
CA ASP A 247 -4.40 -4.51 7.27
C ASP A 247 -3.08 -3.75 7.48
N VAL A 248 -3.14 -2.49 7.92
CA VAL A 248 -1.94 -1.66 8.15
C VAL A 248 -1.04 -2.27 9.25
N VAL A 249 -1.64 -2.82 10.32
CA VAL A 249 -0.90 -3.52 11.37
C VAL A 249 -0.41 -4.89 10.91
N ALA A 250 -1.22 -5.64 10.15
CA ALA A 250 -0.81 -6.94 9.60
C ALA A 250 0.39 -6.81 8.65
N GLU A 251 0.41 -5.76 7.83
CA GLU A 251 1.53 -5.45 6.93
C GLU A 251 2.80 -5.09 7.69
N TYR A 252 2.67 -4.24 8.72
CA TYR A 252 3.78 -3.85 9.59
C TYR A 252 4.46 -5.05 10.26
N LEU A 253 3.66 -5.98 10.79
CA LEU A 253 4.14 -7.20 11.47
C LEU A 253 4.62 -8.29 10.49
N SER A 254 4.12 -8.31 9.24
CA SER A 254 4.58 -9.26 8.21
C SER A 254 6.06 -9.07 7.89
N ALA A 255 6.55 -7.82 7.86
CA ALA A 255 7.98 -7.52 7.66
C ALA A 255 8.89 -8.09 8.76
N GLU A 256 8.36 -8.34 9.95
CA GLU A 256 9.07 -8.91 11.10
C GLU A 256 8.87 -10.42 11.28
N SER A 257 8.17 -11.06 10.34
CA SER A 257 7.82 -12.48 10.40
C SER A 257 8.67 -13.29 9.42
N PHE A 258 9.09 -14.49 9.83
CA PHE A 258 9.88 -15.41 9.01
C PHE A 258 9.35 -16.83 9.13
N ALA A 259 9.36 -17.57 8.02
CA ALA A 259 8.94 -18.97 7.96
C ALA A 259 10.01 -19.80 7.21
N PRO A 260 10.24 -21.09 7.56
CA PRO A 260 11.24 -21.91 6.92
C PRO A 260 11.10 -21.97 5.39
N GLY A 261 12.17 -21.69 4.65
CA GLY A 261 12.15 -21.69 3.18
C GLY A 261 11.57 -20.43 2.52
N VAL A 262 11.05 -19.47 3.29
CA VAL A 262 10.74 -18.13 2.81
C VAL A 262 11.96 -17.23 3.02
N TRP A 263 12.35 -16.47 2.00
CA TRP A 263 13.43 -15.50 2.14
C TRP A 263 12.99 -14.30 2.99
N PRO A 264 13.80 -13.86 3.98
CA PRO A 264 13.50 -12.68 4.77
C PRO A 264 13.23 -11.43 3.93
N SER A 265 12.29 -10.59 4.37
CA SER A 265 12.05 -9.30 3.72
C SER A 265 13.28 -8.39 3.90
N GLY A 266 13.70 -7.73 2.83
CA GLY A 266 14.76 -6.72 2.88
C GLY A 266 14.31 -5.44 3.59
N ALA A 267 15.23 -4.48 3.75
CA ALA A 267 14.91 -3.17 4.33
C ALA A 267 13.74 -2.49 3.59
N VAL A 268 12.57 -2.43 4.24
CA VAL A 268 11.28 -2.10 3.61
C VAL A 268 11.24 -0.67 3.07
N ARG A 269 12.01 0.24 3.68
CA ARG A 269 12.23 1.61 3.19
C ARG A 269 13.66 2.07 3.45
N PRO A 270 14.20 3.05 2.72
CA PRO A 270 15.51 3.64 3.04
C PRO A 270 15.50 4.30 4.44
N PRO A 271 16.60 4.21 5.22
CA PRO A 271 16.66 4.69 6.60
C PRO A 271 16.85 6.22 6.68
N THR A 272 15.89 7.00 6.17
CA THR A 272 15.96 8.48 6.26
C THR A 272 15.57 8.99 7.65
N THR A 273 14.44 8.53 8.20
CA THR A 273 14.05 8.93 9.56
C THR A 273 14.77 8.11 10.63
N ALA A 274 14.87 8.64 11.85
CA ALA A 274 15.44 7.91 12.99
C ALA A 274 14.71 6.58 13.26
N PHE A 275 13.38 6.57 13.18
CA PHE A 275 12.56 5.36 13.26
C PHE A 275 12.87 4.36 12.14
N TRP A 276 12.90 4.78 10.88
CA TRP A 276 13.20 3.86 9.77
C TRP A 276 14.63 3.33 9.80
N LYS A 277 15.58 4.09 10.38
CA LYS A 277 16.91 3.58 10.69
C LYS A 277 16.85 2.49 11.77
N ALA A 278 16.27 2.77 12.95
CA ALA A 278 16.18 1.81 14.05
C ALA A 278 15.46 0.52 13.63
N ARG A 279 14.34 0.64 12.90
CA ARG A 279 13.59 -0.48 12.34
C ARG A 279 14.42 -1.30 11.34
N ASN A 280 15.16 -0.66 10.45
CA ASN A 280 16.03 -1.38 9.51
C ASN A 280 17.21 -2.07 10.22
N ASP A 281 17.83 -1.42 11.20
CA ASP A 281 18.94 -2.00 11.98
C ASP A 281 18.45 -3.26 12.74
N ALA A 282 17.24 -3.23 13.31
CA ALA A 282 16.60 -4.40 13.93
C ALA A 282 16.24 -5.51 12.93
N LEU A 283 15.60 -5.16 11.80
CA LEU A 283 15.28 -6.12 10.73
C LEU A 283 16.54 -6.77 10.15
N ASN A 284 17.63 -6.03 9.97
CA ASN A 284 18.91 -6.57 9.50
C ASN A 284 19.52 -7.59 10.48
N GLU A 285 19.44 -7.33 11.80
CA GLU A 285 19.90 -8.28 12.82
C GLU A 285 19.01 -9.53 12.88
N MET A 286 17.69 -9.38 12.76
CA MET A 286 16.75 -10.49 12.63
C MET A 286 17.01 -11.33 11.37
N ASN A 287 17.22 -10.69 10.23
CA ASN A 287 17.59 -11.35 8.98
C ASN A 287 18.92 -12.09 9.10
N ARG A 288 19.90 -11.54 9.85
CA ARG A 288 21.17 -12.20 10.17
C ARG A 288 20.98 -13.45 11.01
N LEU A 289 20.15 -13.39 12.06
CA LEU A 289 19.82 -14.53 12.93
C LEU A 289 19.07 -15.65 12.18
N PHE A 290 18.20 -15.29 11.24
CA PHE A 290 17.54 -16.26 10.36
C PHE A 290 18.53 -16.88 9.35
N THR A 291 19.37 -16.06 8.72
CA THR A 291 20.38 -16.52 7.75
C THR A 291 21.45 -17.39 8.39
N SER A 292 21.78 -17.18 9.66
CA SER A 292 22.67 -18.07 10.43
C SER A 292 21.98 -19.32 10.98
N GLY A 293 20.70 -19.54 10.66
CA GLY A 293 19.89 -20.66 11.15
C GLY A 293 19.63 -20.62 12.66
N THR A 294 19.94 -19.52 13.34
CA THR A 294 19.76 -19.37 14.79
C THR A 294 18.28 -19.21 15.15
N LEU A 295 17.57 -18.43 14.32
CA LEU A 295 16.13 -18.31 14.28
C LEU A 295 15.61 -19.10 13.08
N VAL A 296 14.63 -19.98 13.28
CA VAL A 296 14.06 -20.83 12.21
C VAL A 296 12.66 -20.39 11.81
N ASP A 297 11.89 -19.85 12.76
CA ASP A 297 10.54 -19.35 12.55
C ASP A 297 10.26 -18.18 13.51
N ARG A 298 9.51 -17.18 13.04
CA ARG A 298 9.02 -16.05 13.83
C ARG A 298 7.68 -15.57 13.30
N HIS A 299 6.66 -15.51 14.14
CA HIS A 299 5.32 -15.05 13.77
C HIS A 299 4.59 -14.42 14.96
N PHE A 300 3.40 -13.88 14.70
CA PHE A 300 2.57 -13.21 15.71
C PHE A 300 1.22 -13.95 15.87
N GLU A 301 0.94 -14.44 17.08
CA GLU A 301 -0.34 -15.04 17.49
C GLU A 301 -1.22 -14.00 18.22
N ASP A 302 -2.54 -14.20 18.20
CA ASP A 302 -3.55 -13.44 18.96
C ASP A 302 -3.48 -11.90 18.83
N VAL A 303 -3.08 -11.38 17.66
CA VAL A 303 -2.86 -9.95 17.48
C VAL A 303 -4.18 -9.17 17.55
N THR A 304 -4.22 -8.18 18.45
CA THR A 304 -5.31 -7.23 18.59
C THR A 304 -4.79 -5.80 18.39
N ALA A 305 -5.38 -5.06 17.47
CA ALA A 305 -5.17 -3.63 17.29
C ALA A 305 -6.32 -2.83 17.90
N ARG A 306 -6.03 -1.64 18.44
CA ARG A 306 -7.01 -0.66 18.90
C ARG A 306 -6.58 0.74 18.48
N ILE A 307 -7.43 1.47 17.76
CA ILE A 307 -7.16 2.88 17.46
C ILE A 307 -7.21 3.68 18.77
N VAL A 308 -6.16 4.47 19.03
CA VAL A 308 -6.06 5.34 20.21
C VAL A 308 -6.55 6.74 19.88
N ARG A 309 -6.18 7.27 18.69
CA ARG A 309 -6.62 8.56 18.15
C ARG A 309 -6.22 8.69 16.67
N PHE A 310 -6.87 9.59 15.94
CA PHE A 310 -6.43 10.05 14.63
C PHE A 310 -6.24 11.57 14.64
N ASP A 311 -5.06 12.05 14.23
CA ASP A 311 -4.76 13.46 14.04
C ASP A 311 -4.83 13.81 12.54
N PRO A 312 -5.96 14.34 12.02
CA PRO A 312 -6.06 14.71 10.62
C PRO A 312 -5.24 15.97 10.31
N ALA A 313 -4.37 15.86 9.31
CA ALA A 313 -3.66 17.00 8.76
C ALA A 313 -4.53 17.73 7.72
N THR A 314 -5.22 17.00 6.85
CA THR A 314 -5.99 17.56 5.72
C THR A 314 -7.41 17.00 5.70
N TYR A 315 -8.37 17.71 5.10
CA TYR A 315 -9.74 17.18 4.96
C TYR A 315 -9.81 15.97 4.01
N VAL A 316 -8.83 15.82 3.09
CA VAL A 316 -8.70 14.61 2.24
C VAL A 316 -8.19 13.39 3.01
N GLY A 317 -7.79 13.57 4.28
CA GLY A 317 -7.46 12.48 5.19
C GLY A 317 -5.99 12.04 5.16
N ASP A 318 -5.07 12.94 4.82
CA ASP A 318 -3.70 12.84 5.34
C ASP A 318 -3.74 13.05 6.86
N GLY A 319 -2.90 12.35 7.62
CA GLY A 319 -2.86 12.50 9.08
C GLY A 319 -2.09 11.38 9.78
N VAL A 320 -2.02 11.42 11.11
CA VAL A 320 -1.33 10.39 11.91
C VAL A 320 -2.34 9.59 12.73
N LEU A 321 -2.42 8.29 12.47
CA LEU A 321 -3.17 7.33 13.28
C LEU A 321 -2.26 6.80 14.38
N THR A 322 -2.66 6.96 15.65
CA THR A 322 -2.00 6.27 16.78
C THR A 322 -2.78 5.01 17.10
N VAL A 323 -2.11 3.86 17.12
CA VAL A 323 -2.70 2.53 17.34
C VAL A 323 -2.00 1.85 18.51
N SER A 324 -2.74 1.20 19.38
CA SER A 324 -2.21 0.28 20.39
C SER A 324 -2.32 -1.13 19.83
N VAL A 325 -1.18 -1.80 19.58
CA VAL A 325 -1.16 -3.20 19.16
C VAL A 325 -0.73 -4.07 20.34
N ALA A 326 -1.38 -5.21 20.53
CA ALA A 326 -1.01 -6.21 21.52
C ALA A 326 -1.19 -7.61 20.94
N GLY A 327 -0.53 -8.62 21.52
CA GLY A 327 -0.62 -10.00 21.08
C GLY A 327 0.51 -10.84 21.66
N LYS A 328 0.87 -11.91 20.95
CA LYS A 328 2.02 -12.76 21.27
C LYS A 328 2.99 -12.78 20.10
N LEU A 329 4.26 -12.49 20.37
CA LEU A 329 5.36 -12.85 19.49
C LEU A 329 5.75 -14.31 19.77
N VAL A 330 5.93 -15.10 18.71
CA VAL A 330 6.47 -16.45 18.75
C VAL A 330 7.78 -16.50 17.99
N GLU A 331 8.75 -17.20 18.57
CA GLU A 331 10.06 -17.47 17.97
C GLU A 331 10.39 -18.95 18.15
N ILE A 332 10.98 -19.60 17.14
CA ILE A 332 11.47 -20.98 17.22
C ILE A 332 12.95 -21.00 16.81
N ALA A 333 13.81 -21.52 17.69
CA ALA A 333 15.24 -21.64 17.45
C ALA A 333 15.62 -22.96 16.76
N ALA A 334 16.89 -23.07 16.32
CA ALA A 334 17.45 -24.22 15.60
C ALA A 334 17.27 -25.58 16.31
N ASP A 335 17.21 -25.57 17.64
CA ASP A 335 17.05 -26.75 18.50
C ASP A 335 15.58 -27.16 18.73
N GLY A 336 14.64 -26.44 18.12
CA GLY A 336 13.19 -26.63 18.31
C GLY A 336 12.61 -25.91 19.53
N THR A 337 13.40 -25.12 20.27
CA THR A 337 12.90 -24.32 21.39
C THR A 337 11.90 -23.28 20.90
N LYS A 338 10.58 -23.53 21.08
CA LYS A 338 9.54 -22.51 20.92
C LYS A 338 9.52 -21.58 22.14
N ARG A 339 9.57 -20.29 21.85
CA ARG A 339 9.41 -19.18 22.79
C ARG A 339 8.13 -18.43 22.44
N THR A 340 7.34 -18.07 23.44
CA THR A 340 6.15 -17.22 23.28
C THR A 340 6.23 -16.04 24.25
N VAL A 341 5.96 -14.84 23.75
CA VAL A 341 6.22 -13.57 24.42
C VAL A 341 4.99 -12.66 24.28
N PRO A 342 4.29 -12.29 25.35
CA PRO A 342 3.24 -11.26 25.27
C PRO A 342 3.88 -9.90 24.98
N PHE A 343 3.32 -9.14 24.03
CA PHE A 343 3.76 -7.78 23.72
C PHE A 343 2.60 -6.79 23.74
N THR A 344 2.93 -5.51 23.94
CA THR A 344 2.03 -4.39 23.71
C THR A 344 2.87 -3.20 23.25
N GLN A 345 2.61 -2.71 22.04
CA GLN A 345 3.39 -1.65 21.40
C GLN A 345 2.43 -0.60 20.80
N PRO A 346 2.47 0.64 21.31
CA PRO A 346 1.90 1.79 20.63
C PRO A 346 2.67 2.12 19.35
N LEU A 347 1.97 2.24 18.23
CA LEU A 347 2.50 2.55 16.90
C LEU A 347 1.87 3.85 16.38
N LYS A 348 2.61 4.56 15.52
CA LYS A 348 2.08 5.65 14.70
C LYS A 348 2.19 5.31 13.22
N PHE A 349 1.08 5.43 12.51
CA PHE A 349 1.02 5.31 11.06
C PHE A 349 0.66 6.65 10.45
N LEU A 350 1.47 7.09 9.49
CA LEU A 350 1.15 8.19 8.60
C LEU A 350 0.17 7.67 7.54
N ARG A 351 -1.03 8.25 7.51
CA ARG A 351 -1.99 8.16 6.40
C ARG A 351 -1.66 9.27 5.41
N THR A 352 -1.58 8.94 4.12
CA THR A 352 -1.41 9.90 3.04
C THR A 352 -2.48 9.69 1.98
N TYR A 353 -3.04 10.77 1.45
CA TYR A 353 -3.98 10.70 0.34
C TYR A 353 -3.30 11.15 -0.96
N GLY A 354 -3.19 10.20 -1.89
CA GLY A 354 -2.57 10.35 -3.21
C GLY A 354 -3.49 9.90 -4.33
N GLY A 355 -4.77 10.29 -4.23
CA GLY A 355 -5.87 9.72 -5.01
C GLY A 355 -6.34 8.37 -4.43
N SER A 356 -5.42 7.44 -4.20
CA SER A 356 -5.61 6.32 -3.29
C SER A 356 -5.15 6.67 -1.87
N VAL A 357 -5.59 5.88 -0.88
CA VAL A 357 -5.04 5.96 0.49
C VAL A 357 -3.78 5.11 0.54
N SER A 358 -2.69 5.69 1.03
CA SER A 358 -1.45 4.98 1.36
C SER A 358 -1.12 5.14 2.85
N TRP A 359 -0.45 4.13 3.39
CA TRP A 359 -0.16 4.01 4.82
C TRP A 359 1.31 3.65 5.03
N PHE A 360 1.97 4.39 5.93
CA PHE A 360 3.38 4.18 6.25
C PHE A 360 3.59 4.19 7.75
N ALA A 361 4.38 3.25 8.27
CA ALA A 361 4.85 3.33 9.65
C ALA A 361 5.73 4.58 9.84
N ALA A 362 5.48 5.31 10.92
CA ALA A 362 6.16 6.57 11.23
C ALA A 362 6.85 6.57 12.60
N ASP A 363 6.43 5.70 13.52
CA ASP A 363 6.99 5.60 14.86
C ASP A 363 6.52 4.32 15.56
N ALA A 364 7.33 3.82 16.49
CA ALA A 364 6.93 2.86 17.51
C ALA A 364 7.35 3.36 18.89
N GLN A 365 6.60 2.97 19.93
CA GLN A 365 6.90 3.31 21.32
C GLN A 365 7.51 2.10 22.03
N GLU A 366 8.65 2.31 22.67
CA GLU A 366 9.39 1.28 23.39
C GLU A 366 8.84 1.07 24.81
N SER A 367 9.25 -0.02 25.47
CA SER A 367 8.69 -0.38 26.79
C SER A 367 9.04 0.60 27.91
N ASP A 368 10.00 1.50 27.71
CA ASP A 368 10.33 2.60 28.63
C ASP A 368 9.46 3.85 28.40
N GLY A 369 8.59 3.83 27.39
CA GLY A 369 7.72 4.93 26.99
C GLY A 369 8.38 5.94 26.03
N SER A 370 9.64 5.74 25.64
CA SER A 370 10.26 6.53 24.57
C SER A 370 9.72 6.16 23.19
N TRP A 371 9.89 7.05 22.21
CA TRP A 371 9.52 6.80 20.81
C TRP A 371 10.79 6.75 19.96
N ASP A 372 10.88 5.80 19.02
CA ASP A 372 12.04 5.60 18.14
C ASP A 372 12.43 6.87 17.35
N SER A 373 11.44 7.67 16.97
CA SER A 373 11.66 8.97 16.31
C SER A 373 12.29 10.05 17.21
N GLY A 374 12.49 9.77 18.51
CA GLY A 374 12.77 10.79 19.53
C GLY A 374 11.61 11.77 19.74
N GLY A 375 10.42 11.46 19.21
CA GLY A 375 9.28 12.36 19.09
C GLY A 375 9.23 13.19 17.79
N VAL A 376 10.26 13.13 16.93
CA VAL A 376 10.36 13.90 15.68
C VAL A 376 10.11 12.98 14.49
N LEU A 377 8.83 12.86 14.10
CA LEU A 377 8.36 11.89 13.09
C LEU A 377 8.95 12.06 11.68
N ALA A 378 9.53 13.22 11.36
CA ALA A 378 10.10 13.55 10.05
C ALA A 378 9.18 13.19 8.86
N LEU A 379 7.88 13.52 8.97
CA LEU A 379 6.83 13.08 8.02
C LEU A 379 7.12 13.42 6.56
N SER A 380 7.85 14.51 6.30
CA SER A 380 8.32 14.94 4.96
C SER A 380 9.28 13.95 4.28
N GLU A 381 9.98 13.12 5.03
CA GLU A 381 10.91 12.09 4.53
C GLU A 381 10.21 10.74 4.29
N ILE A 382 9.06 10.54 4.95
CA ILE A 382 8.17 9.38 4.79
C ILE A 382 7.22 9.60 3.62
N ASP A 383 6.61 10.77 3.54
CA ASP A 383 5.69 11.19 2.48
C ASP A 383 6.45 11.60 1.20
N ARG A 384 6.97 10.58 0.51
CA ARG A 384 7.70 10.73 -0.76
C ARG A 384 6.77 10.65 -1.96
N THR A 385 5.73 11.48 -1.96
CA THR A 385 4.75 11.51 -3.06
C THR A 385 5.20 12.33 -4.27
N PHE A 386 6.41 12.89 -4.21
CA PHE A 386 7.27 13.26 -5.33
C PHE A 386 8.73 12.94 -4.95
N GLY A 387 9.52 12.43 -5.90
CA GLY A 387 10.92 12.04 -5.71
C GLY A 387 11.26 10.72 -6.40
#